data_AF-A0A0C2BZE8-F1
#
_entry.id   AF-A0A0C2BZE8-F1
#
_cell.length_a   1.000
_cell.length_b   1.000
_cell.length_c   1.000
_cell.angle_alpha   90.00
_cell.angle_beta   90.00
_cell.angle_gamma   90.00
#
_symmetry.space_group_name_H-M   'P 1'
#
loop_
_entity.id
_entity.type
_entity.pdbx_description
1 polymer ?
#
loop_
_entity_poly.entity_id
_entity_poly.type
_entity_poly.pdbx_seq_one_letter_code
_entity_poly.pdbx_strand_id
1 'polypeptide(L)'
;IVDWLLRPSETRPGLITAYLDQPDSAGHYQIDDKDIESQLAILDTNLRYLFDRLDDEGLLGCINLVIVSDHGMQKTNNTHYFSNIIKEPGIIPASGVIGRIHKHRSPASIDELMTPFECERGNRWKVYQRSTMPTRKHYQKSQRVGDVIVEGTLGTSFYRSPADDWFLKGDHGYDYLRSPMQTVFFAMGPSIKKGVVLPAVQNIEYLNLWI
;
A
#
# COMPACT_ATOMS: atom_id res chain seq x y z
N ILE A 1 11.38 10.79 -19.72
CA ILE A 1 10.77 9.62 -20.38
C ILE A 1 10.88 9.73 -21.90
N VAL A 2 10.25 10.75 -22.51
CA VAL A 2 10.27 10.97 -23.97
C VAL A 2 11.69 10.97 -24.53
N ASP A 3 12.61 11.72 -23.94
CA ASP A 3 14.01 11.77 -24.39
C ASP A 3 14.72 10.40 -24.36
N TRP A 4 14.34 9.50 -23.45
CA TRP A 4 14.87 8.12 -23.45
C TRP A 4 14.33 7.31 -24.62
N LEU A 5 13.05 7.50 -24.97
CA LEU A 5 12.40 6.83 -26.10
C LEU A 5 12.88 7.34 -27.47
N LEU A 6 13.41 8.56 -27.53
CA LEU A 6 14.00 9.16 -28.74
C LEU A 6 15.48 8.82 -28.95
N ARG A 7 16.10 8.07 -28.03
CA ARG A 7 17.50 7.63 -28.19
C ARG A 7 17.68 6.69 -29.39
N PRO A 8 18.90 6.61 -29.96
CA PRO A 8 19.27 5.58 -30.92
C PRO A 8 18.97 4.18 -30.38
N SER A 9 18.64 3.25 -31.28
CA SER A 9 18.12 1.92 -30.94
C SER A 9 19.02 1.14 -29.99
N GLU A 10 20.33 1.36 -30.07
CA GLU A 10 21.39 0.70 -29.30
C GLU A 10 21.41 1.12 -27.83
N THR A 11 20.82 2.29 -27.51
CA THR A 11 20.82 2.88 -26.16
C THR A 11 19.43 3.19 -25.63
N ARG A 12 18.39 2.94 -26.44
CA ARG A 12 17.00 3.15 -26.07
C ARG A 12 16.53 2.03 -25.14
N PRO A 13 16.03 2.35 -23.93
CA PRO A 13 15.54 1.32 -23.01
C PRO A 13 14.26 0.67 -23.53
N GLY A 14 14.14 -0.66 -23.34
CA GLY A 14 12.92 -1.42 -23.65
C GLY A 14 11.87 -1.39 -22.52
N LEU A 15 12.26 -0.99 -21.31
CA LEU A 15 11.39 -0.84 -20.14
C LEU A 15 11.73 0.48 -19.45
N ILE A 16 10.71 1.29 -19.19
CA ILE A 16 10.81 2.52 -18.42
C ILE A 16 9.77 2.43 -17.30
N THR A 17 10.20 2.66 -16.07
CA THR A 17 9.31 2.84 -14.93
C THR A 17 9.42 4.28 -14.44
N ALA A 18 8.30 4.82 -13.97
CA ALA A 18 8.22 6.14 -13.38
C ALA A 18 7.27 6.07 -12.19
N TYR A 19 7.54 6.91 -11.19
CA TYR A 19 6.80 6.95 -9.94
C TYR A 19 6.43 8.40 -9.62
N LEU A 20 5.21 8.57 -9.13
CA LEU A 20 4.67 9.83 -8.64
C LEU A 20 4.12 9.53 -7.25
N ASP A 21 4.46 10.34 -6.26
CA ASP A 21 4.10 10.13 -4.85
C ASP A 21 2.68 10.60 -4.50
N GLN A 22 2.04 11.31 -5.42
CA GLN A 22 0.65 11.75 -5.27
C GLN A 22 -0.31 10.74 -5.92
N PRO A 23 -1.50 10.51 -5.33
CA PRO A 23 -2.10 11.26 -4.22
C PRO A 23 -1.78 10.71 -2.82
N ASP A 24 -0.83 9.78 -2.67
CA ASP A 24 -0.55 9.11 -1.38
C ASP A 24 -0.15 10.12 -0.29
N SER A 25 0.82 10.99 -0.58
CA SER A 25 1.26 12.05 0.33
C SER A 25 0.07 12.92 0.81
N ALA A 26 -0.80 13.35 -0.10
CA ALA A 26 -2.02 14.07 0.27
C ALA A 26 -2.94 13.24 1.17
N GLY A 27 -3.17 11.97 0.82
CA GLY A 27 -4.00 11.06 1.59
C GLY A 27 -3.52 10.82 3.03
N HIS A 28 -2.21 10.88 3.27
CA HIS A 28 -1.64 10.77 4.62
C HIS A 28 -1.85 12.01 5.48
N TYR A 29 -1.67 13.21 4.93
CA TYR A 29 -1.53 14.43 5.73
C TYR A 29 -2.73 15.37 5.69
N GLN A 30 -3.60 15.27 4.69
CA GLN A 30 -4.69 16.21 4.49
C GLN A 30 -6.01 15.69 5.08
N ILE A 31 -6.81 16.61 5.62
CA ILE A 31 -8.08 16.28 6.28
C ILE A 31 -9.25 16.40 5.29
N ASP A 32 -9.16 17.34 4.35
CA ASP A 32 -10.21 17.65 3.39
C ASP A 32 -9.99 16.88 2.08
N ASP A 33 -11.07 16.27 1.57
CA ASP A 33 -11.05 15.55 0.29
C ASP A 33 -10.70 16.49 -0.87
N LYS A 34 -10.93 17.80 -0.73
CA LYS A 34 -10.55 18.81 -1.74
C LYS A 34 -9.05 18.87 -2.00
N ASP A 35 -8.24 18.66 -0.97
CA ASP A 35 -6.79 18.73 -1.14
C ASP A 35 -6.29 17.51 -1.94
N ILE A 36 -6.91 16.33 -1.71
CA ILE A 36 -6.69 15.11 -2.49
C ILE A 36 -7.16 15.31 -3.94
N GLU A 37 -8.36 15.88 -4.15
CA GLU A 37 -8.89 16.21 -5.48
C GLU A 37 -7.96 17.16 -6.25
N SER A 38 -7.38 18.15 -5.57
CA SER A 38 -6.40 19.06 -6.15
C SER A 38 -5.13 18.33 -6.62
N GLN A 39 -4.59 17.42 -5.80
CA GLN A 39 -3.43 16.61 -6.20
C GLN A 39 -3.76 15.65 -7.36
N LEU A 40 -4.97 15.10 -7.39
CA LEU A 40 -5.44 14.28 -8.51
C LEU A 40 -5.54 15.11 -9.81
N ALA A 41 -6.00 16.35 -9.75
CA ALA A 41 -6.04 17.24 -10.91
C ALA A 41 -4.63 17.59 -11.44
N ILE A 42 -3.67 17.80 -10.54
CA ILE A 42 -2.26 18.01 -10.90
C ILE A 42 -1.68 16.74 -11.55
N LEU A 43 -1.97 15.57 -10.99
CA LEU A 43 -1.54 14.28 -11.53
C LEU A 43 -2.10 14.06 -12.95
N ASP A 44 -3.41 14.30 -13.15
CA ASP A 44 -4.04 14.20 -14.47
C ASP A 44 -3.39 15.17 -15.48
N THR A 45 -3.10 16.40 -15.07
CA THR A 45 -2.41 17.40 -15.92
C THR A 45 -1.01 16.91 -16.32
N ASN A 46 -0.25 16.32 -15.39
CA ASN A 46 1.08 15.79 -15.67
C ASN A 46 1.04 14.58 -16.61
N LEU A 47 0.05 13.69 -16.44
CA LEU A 47 -0.17 12.55 -17.32
C LEU A 47 -0.60 13.00 -18.72
N ARG A 48 -1.47 14.02 -18.80
CA ARG A 48 -1.86 14.67 -20.06
C ARG A 48 -0.63 15.18 -20.80
N TYR A 49 0.22 15.95 -20.13
CA TYR A 49 1.47 16.44 -20.71
C TYR A 49 2.34 15.30 -21.26
N LEU A 50 2.49 14.20 -20.51
CA LEU A 50 3.24 13.05 -21.00
C LEU A 50 2.60 12.43 -22.25
N PHE A 51 1.28 12.25 -22.27
CA PHE A 51 0.58 11.67 -23.40
C PHE A 51 0.65 12.56 -24.64
N ASP A 52 0.44 13.87 -24.49
CA ASP A 52 0.52 14.83 -25.60
C ASP A 52 1.93 14.81 -26.20
N ARG A 53 2.98 14.80 -25.36
CA ARG A 53 4.36 14.70 -25.84
C ARG A 53 4.68 13.36 -26.51
N LEU A 54 4.06 12.26 -26.07
CA LEU A 54 4.21 10.97 -26.75
C LEU A 54 3.46 10.94 -28.09
N ASP A 55 2.35 11.66 -28.22
CA ASP A 55 1.58 11.76 -29.46
C ASP A 55 2.30 12.63 -30.49
N ASP A 56 2.81 13.80 -30.06
CA ASP A 56 3.58 14.74 -30.89
C ASP A 56 4.79 14.06 -31.55
N GLU A 57 5.43 13.14 -30.84
CA GLU A 57 6.59 12.38 -31.32
C GLU A 57 6.18 11.08 -32.06
N GLY A 58 4.88 10.82 -32.25
CA GLY A 58 4.36 9.63 -32.92
C GLY A 58 4.57 8.31 -32.17
N LEU A 59 4.82 8.38 -30.85
CA LEU A 59 5.19 7.24 -30.02
C LEU A 59 3.98 6.51 -29.40
N LEU A 60 2.84 7.17 -29.19
CA LEU A 60 1.67 6.55 -28.53
C LEU A 60 1.18 5.27 -29.22
N GLY A 61 1.29 5.18 -30.55
CA GLY A 61 0.94 3.98 -31.31
C GLY A 61 1.97 2.85 -31.24
N CYS A 62 3.17 3.13 -30.73
CA CYS A 62 4.33 2.23 -30.77
C CYS A 62 4.69 1.65 -29.39
N ILE A 63 4.10 2.15 -28.31
CA ILE A 63 4.43 1.74 -26.94
C ILE A 63 3.23 1.09 -26.25
N ASN A 64 3.53 0.14 -25.34
CA ASN A 64 2.58 -0.27 -24.32
C ASN A 64 2.78 0.60 -23.09
N LEU A 65 1.73 1.31 -22.68
CA LEU A 65 1.72 2.19 -21.52
C LEU A 65 0.74 1.65 -20.49
N VAL A 66 1.20 1.57 -19.23
CA VAL A 66 0.39 1.10 -18.12
C VAL A 66 0.52 2.04 -16.93
N ILE A 67 -0.62 2.43 -16.37
CA ILE A 67 -0.75 3.21 -15.14
C ILE A 67 -1.31 2.28 -14.08
N VAL A 68 -0.57 2.15 -12.98
CA VAL A 68 -0.94 1.33 -11.82
C VAL A 68 -0.78 2.14 -10.55
N SER A 69 -1.42 1.66 -9.50
CA SER A 69 -1.17 2.08 -8.12
C SER A 69 -0.83 0.85 -7.28
N ASP A 70 0.00 1.07 -6.26
CA ASP A 70 0.47 0.08 -5.30
C ASP A 70 -0.57 -0.26 -4.23
N HIS A 71 -1.31 0.73 -3.72
CA HIS A 71 -2.42 0.56 -2.77
C HIS A 71 -3.41 1.73 -2.82
N GLY A 72 -4.59 1.52 -2.23
CA GLY A 72 -5.52 2.62 -1.95
C GLY A 72 -5.19 3.37 -0.65
N MET A 73 -6.17 4.09 -0.11
CA MET A 73 -6.02 4.95 1.07
C MET A 73 -7.28 4.90 1.95
N GLN A 74 -7.11 4.97 3.27
CA GLN A 74 -8.21 4.98 4.23
C GLN A 74 -7.99 6.03 5.31
N LYS A 75 -8.99 6.90 5.55
CA LYS A 75 -8.96 7.87 6.66
C LYS A 75 -8.81 7.16 8.01
N THR A 76 -7.90 7.65 8.84
CA THR A 76 -7.60 7.16 10.19
C THR A 76 -8.24 8.06 11.24
N ASN A 77 -8.91 7.46 12.21
CA ASN A 77 -9.59 8.18 13.30
C ASN A 77 -9.50 7.46 14.65
N ASN A 78 -8.80 6.33 14.72
CA ASN A 78 -8.76 5.48 15.89
C ASN A 78 -7.33 4.97 16.15
N THR A 79 -6.51 5.80 16.78
CA THR A 79 -5.12 5.47 17.09
C THR A 79 -4.99 4.75 18.44
N HIS A 80 -4.25 3.65 18.46
CA HIS A 80 -3.90 2.90 19.68
C HIS A 80 -2.38 2.86 19.90
N TYR A 81 -1.99 2.81 21.16
CA TYR A 81 -0.57 2.76 21.54
C TYR A 81 -0.24 1.43 22.19
N PHE A 82 0.77 0.74 21.67
CA PHE A 82 1.24 -0.52 22.26
C PHE A 82 1.67 -0.33 23.71
N SER A 83 2.30 0.81 24.05
CA SER A 83 2.66 1.16 25.43
C SER A 83 1.48 1.15 26.43
N ASN A 84 0.25 1.34 25.95
CA ASN A 84 -0.96 1.33 26.77
C ASN A 84 -1.61 -0.05 26.84
N ILE A 85 -1.35 -0.92 25.87
CA ILE A 85 -1.97 -2.25 25.74
C ILE A 85 -1.09 -3.34 26.34
N ILE A 86 0.21 -3.32 26.04
CA ILE A 86 1.15 -4.37 26.42
C ILE A 86 2.39 -3.77 27.09
N LYS A 87 2.65 -4.21 28.33
CA LYS A 87 3.78 -3.74 29.17
C LYS A 87 4.91 -4.76 29.29
N GLU A 88 4.92 -5.76 28.41
CA GLU A 88 5.88 -6.87 28.44
C GLU A 88 7.28 -6.39 28.03
N PRO A 89 8.32 -6.54 28.88
CA PRO A 89 9.67 -6.13 28.53
C PRO A 89 10.28 -7.03 27.45
N GLY A 90 11.23 -6.50 26.67
CA GLY A 90 11.96 -7.29 25.68
C GLY A 90 11.15 -7.61 24.41
N ILE A 91 10.00 -6.97 24.20
CA ILE A 91 9.32 -6.91 22.90
C ILE A 91 9.78 -5.70 22.09
N ILE A 92 9.64 -5.79 20.77
CA ILE A 92 9.85 -4.67 19.84
C ILE A 92 8.56 -4.48 19.04
N PRO A 93 7.72 -3.48 19.39
CA PRO A 93 6.54 -3.14 18.61
C PRO A 93 6.93 -2.38 17.34
N ALA A 94 6.28 -2.70 16.23
CA ALA A 94 6.35 -1.96 14.98
C ALA A 94 4.98 -1.34 14.66
N SER A 95 4.98 -0.03 14.44
CA SER A 95 3.80 0.78 14.14
C SER A 95 3.20 0.49 12.76
N GLY A 96 1.96 0.93 12.56
CA GLY A 96 1.19 0.85 11.30
C GLY A 96 -0.25 0.39 11.54
N VAL A 97 -1.06 0.34 10.48
CA VAL A 97 -2.43 -0.22 10.55
C VAL A 97 -2.46 -1.74 10.74
N ILE A 98 -1.37 -2.41 10.33
CA ILE A 98 -1.03 -3.77 10.70
C ILE A 98 0.13 -3.69 11.69
N GLY A 99 -0.22 -3.50 12.96
CA GLY A 99 0.75 -3.47 14.04
C GLY A 99 1.43 -4.84 14.21
N ARG A 100 2.71 -4.85 14.55
CA ARG A 100 3.48 -6.09 14.77
C ARG A 100 4.23 -6.03 16.07
N ILE A 101 4.37 -7.18 16.73
CA ILE A 101 5.21 -7.33 17.93
C ILE A 101 6.23 -8.41 17.63
N HIS A 102 7.50 -8.05 17.75
CA HIS A 102 8.62 -8.99 17.69
C HIS A 102 9.05 -9.36 19.10
N LYS A 103 9.06 -10.65 19.41
CA LYS A 103 9.57 -11.19 20.66
C LYS A 103 11.10 -11.26 20.59
N HIS A 104 11.79 -10.26 21.15
CA HIS A 104 13.25 -10.22 21.10
C HIS A 104 13.89 -10.94 22.29
N ARG A 105 13.63 -10.46 23.52
CA ARG A 105 14.15 -11.02 24.78
C ARG A 105 13.06 -11.21 25.83
N SER A 106 11.80 -11.04 25.44
CA SER A 106 10.67 -11.27 26.33
C SER A 106 10.60 -12.75 26.76
N PRO A 107 10.40 -13.03 28.06
CA PRO A 107 10.12 -14.37 28.55
C PRO A 107 8.71 -14.88 28.19
N ALA A 108 7.75 -13.99 27.93
CA ALA A 108 6.38 -14.36 27.62
C ALA A 108 6.26 -15.21 26.34
N SER A 109 5.42 -16.22 26.37
CA SER A 109 4.98 -16.97 25.20
C SER A 109 4.20 -16.09 24.23
N ILE A 110 4.06 -16.55 22.98
CA ILE A 110 3.28 -15.82 21.96
C ILE A 110 1.81 -15.68 22.37
N ASP A 111 1.24 -16.71 23.01
CA ASP A 111 -0.14 -16.67 23.49
C ASP A 111 -0.32 -15.61 24.60
N GLU A 112 0.63 -15.52 25.54
CA GLU A 112 0.63 -14.47 26.58
C GLU A 112 0.77 -13.06 25.97
N LEU A 113 1.55 -12.90 24.89
CA LEU A 113 1.65 -11.63 24.15
C LEU A 113 0.36 -11.26 23.41
N MET A 114 -0.51 -12.24 23.11
CA MET A 114 -1.79 -12.02 22.43
C MET A 114 -2.93 -11.71 23.41
N THR A 115 -2.86 -12.17 24.66
CA THR A 115 -3.91 -11.97 25.69
C THR A 115 -4.39 -10.51 25.82
N PRO A 116 -3.52 -9.48 25.82
CA PRO A 116 -3.96 -8.09 25.97
C PRO A 116 -4.92 -7.60 24.87
N PHE A 117 -4.98 -8.29 23.73
CA PHE A 117 -5.78 -7.91 22.57
C PHE A 117 -7.13 -8.63 22.50
N GLU A 118 -7.40 -9.60 23.39
CA GLU A 118 -8.55 -10.50 23.27
C GLU A 118 -9.90 -9.81 23.51
N CYS A 119 -10.01 -8.92 24.51
CA CYS A 119 -11.28 -8.28 24.87
C CYS A 119 -11.87 -7.40 23.76
N GLU A 120 -11.02 -6.89 22.87
CA GLU A 120 -11.40 -5.99 21.77
C GLU A 120 -11.30 -6.65 20.39
N ARG A 121 -11.02 -7.96 20.39
CA ARG A 121 -10.86 -8.76 19.19
C ARG A 121 -12.18 -8.79 18.41
N GLY A 122 -12.09 -8.50 17.12
CA GLY A 122 -13.23 -8.42 16.20
C GLY A 122 -13.90 -7.05 16.14
N ASN A 123 -13.83 -6.26 17.23
CA ASN A 123 -14.42 -4.92 17.28
C ASN A 123 -13.47 -3.84 16.76
N ARG A 124 -12.19 -3.88 17.19
CA ARG A 124 -11.17 -2.89 16.79
C ARG A 124 -10.03 -3.49 15.98
N TRP A 125 -9.75 -4.77 16.19
CA TRP A 125 -8.66 -5.46 15.53
C TRP A 125 -8.83 -6.97 15.51
N LYS A 126 -8.05 -7.64 14.67
CA LYS A 126 -7.84 -9.08 14.70
C LYS A 126 -6.39 -9.33 15.09
N VAL A 127 -6.18 -10.25 16.02
CA VAL A 127 -4.84 -10.64 16.47
C VAL A 127 -4.52 -12.04 15.95
N TYR A 128 -3.31 -12.22 15.45
CA TYR A 128 -2.81 -13.48 14.90
C TYR A 128 -1.38 -13.71 15.36
N GLN A 129 -1.01 -14.97 15.55
CA GLN A 129 0.36 -15.42 15.36
C GLN A 129 0.56 -15.90 13.92
N ARG A 130 1.81 -16.05 13.46
CA ARG A 130 2.13 -16.44 12.08
C ARG A 130 1.38 -17.70 11.61
N SER A 131 1.26 -18.72 12.45
CA SER A 131 0.57 -19.99 12.13
C SER A 131 -0.95 -19.83 11.95
N THR A 132 -1.54 -18.78 12.53
CA THR A 132 -2.98 -18.49 12.47
C THR A 132 -3.35 -17.40 11.46
N MET A 133 -2.36 -16.79 10.81
CA MET A 133 -2.59 -15.76 9.79
C MET A 133 -3.34 -16.38 8.60
N PRO A 134 -4.38 -15.73 8.04
CA PRO A 134 -5.09 -16.26 6.88
C PRO A 134 -4.15 -16.52 5.70
N THR A 135 -4.15 -17.76 5.21
CA THR A 135 -3.23 -18.21 4.13
C THR A 135 -3.32 -17.35 2.88
N ARG A 136 -4.50 -16.83 2.54
CA ARG A 136 -4.72 -15.92 1.39
C ARG A 136 -3.90 -14.63 1.41
N LYS A 137 -3.31 -14.27 2.55
CA LYS A 137 -2.44 -13.09 2.67
C LYS A 137 -0.98 -13.41 2.36
N HIS A 138 -0.61 -14.69 2.35
CA HIS A 138 0.76 -15.15 2.16
C HIS A 138 1.78 -14.46 3.10
N TYR A 139 1.33 -14.01 4.28
CA TYR A 139 2.08 -13.15 5.21
C TYR A 139 2.45 -13.90 6.50
N GLN A 140 3.12 -15.05 6.37
CA GLN A 140 3.41 -15.94 7.51
C GLN A 140 4.82 -16.54 7.54
N LYS A 141 5.50 -16.67 6.39
CA LYS A 141 6.71 -17.49 6.26
C LYS A 141 8.01 -16.78 6.70
N SER A 142 8.01 -15.44 6.72
CA SER A 142 9.21 -14.65 7.01
C SER A 142 9.27 -14.25 8.48
N GLN A 143 10.45 -14.35 9.10
CA GLN A 143 10.69 -13.85 10.46
C GLN A 143 10.54 -12.32 10.56
N ARG A 144 10.57 -11.60 9.43
CA ARG A 144 10.37 -10.14 9.37
C ARG A 144 8.90 -9.71 9.58
N VAL A 145 7.95 -10.66 9.57
CA VAL A 145 6.52 -10.40 9.77
C VAL A 145 6.18 -10.02 11.22
N GLY A 146 7.05 -10.30 12.20
CA GLY A 146 6.69 -10.20 13.62
C GLY A 146 6.07 -11.49 14.13
N ASP A 147 6.05 -11.69 15.45
CA ASP A 147 5.60 -12.93 16.07
C ASP A 147 4.11 -12.85 16.43
N VAL A 148 3.64 -11.67 16.85
CA VAL A 148 2.22 -11.31 16.96
C VAL A 148 1.91 -10.21 15.94
N ILE A 149 0.81 -10.37 15.22
CA ILE A 149 0.29 -9.44 14.23
C ILE A 149 -1.09 -8.95 14.67
N VAL A 150 -1.24 -7.63 14.76
CA VAL A 150 -2.48 -6.95 15.15
C VAL A 150 -3.00 -6.17 13.94
N GLU A 151 -3.99 -6.73 13.27
CA GLU A 151 -4.65 -6.13 12.12
C GLU A 151 -5.79 -5.23 12.58
N GLY A 152 -5.66 -3.92 12.37
CA GLY A 152 -6.73 -2.96 12.66
C GLY A 152 -7.93 -3.12 11.74
N THR A 153 -9.13 -2.80 12.27
CA THR A 153 -10.27 -2.47 11.41
C THR A 153 -10.01 -1.15 10.67
N LEU A 154 -10.73 -0.88 9.56
CA LEU A 154 -10.54 0.35 8.79
C LEU A 154 -10.56 1.60 9.69
N GLY A 155 -9.57 2.48 9.50
CA GLY A 155 -9.37 3.69 10.28
C GLY A 155 -8.61 3.51 11.60
N THR A 156 -8.22 2.28 11.94
CA THR A 156 -7.46 1.94 13.15
C THR A 156 -5.97 1.84 12.84
N SER A 157 -5.14 2.54 13.63
CA SER A 157 -3.69 2.51 13.53
C SER A 157 -3.04 2.19 14.88
N PHE A 158 -1.81 1.67 14.85
CA PHE A 158 -1.03 1.36 16.03
C PHE A 158 0.31 2.09 16.00
N TYR A 159 0.68 2.72 17.12
CA TYR A 159 2.03 3.24 17.32
C TYR A 159 2.66 2.62 18.57
N ARG A 160 3.99 2.64 18.62
CA ARG A 160 4.74 2.16 19.79
C ARG A 160 4.36 2.91 21.07
N SER A 161 4.29 4.24 20.99
CA SER A 161 3.89 5.14 22.09
C SER A 161 3.34 6.46 21.53
N PRO A 162 2.72 7.32 22.35
CA PRO A 162 2.29 8.66 21.91
C PRO A 162 3.42 9.53 21.35
N ALA A 163 4.66 9.31 21.76
CA ALA A 163 5.81 10.04 21.24
C ALA A 163 6.22 9.61 19.81
N ASP A 164 5.69 8.49 19.33
CA ASP A 164 5.96 7.94 18.00
C ASP A 164 4.82 8.21 17.01
N ASP A 165 3.75 8.88 17.44
CA ASP A 165 2.58 9.15 16.61
C ASP A 165 2.91 10.22 15.54
N TRP A 166 2.69 9.88 14.28
CA TRP A 166 2.84 10.81 13.15
C TRP A 166 1.58 11.66 12.91
N PHE A 167 0.50 11.39 13.65
CA PHE A 167 -0.79 12.07 13.56
C PHE A 167 -1.39 12.07 12.15
N LEU A 168 -1.15 10.99 11.41
CA LEU A 168 -1.65 10.78 10.06
C LEU A 168 -3.18 10.84 10.01
N LYS A 169 -3.71 11.39 8.92
CA LYS A 169 -5.14 11.56 8.64
C LYS A 169 -5.70 10.46 7.77
N GLY A 170 -4.85 9.83 6.98
CA GLY A 170 -5.11 8.58 6.29
C GLY A 170 -3.91 7.66 6.41
N ASP A 171 -4.14 6.37 6.23
CA ASP A 171 -3.09 5.36 6.16
C ASP A 171 -3.61 4.16 5.33
N HIS A 172 -2.72 3.25 5.00
CA HIS A 172 -2.98 2.10 4.14
C HIS A 172 -2.24 0.85 4.64
N GLY A 173 -2.54 -0.29 4.03
CA GLY A 173 -1.99 -1.60 4.43
C GLY A 173 -2.99 -2.50 5.17
N TYR A 174 -4.25 -2.06 5.32
CA TYR A 174 -5.34 -2.92 5.78
C TYR A 174 -5.51 -4.13 4.84
N ASP A 175 -6.39 -5.05 5.22
CA ASP A 175 -6.75 -6.21 4.39
C ASP A 175 -7.05 -5.81 2.94
N TYR A 176 -6.26 -6.34 1.99
CA TYR A 176 -6.32 -5.97 0.57
C TYR A 176 -7.66 -6.28 -0.10
N LEU A 177 -8.57 -7.00 0.55
CA LEU A 177 -9.95 -7.21 0.07
C LEU A 177 -10.90 -6.06 0.40
N ARG A 178 -10.47 -5.07 1.19
CA ARG A 178 -11.29 -3.90 1.52
C ARG A 178 -11.33 -2.94 0.33
N SER A 179 -12.50 -2.37 0.07
CA SER A 179 -12.70 -1.44 -1.05
C SER A 179 -11.71 -0.27 -1.04
N PRO A 180 -11.41 0.38 0.11
CA PRO A 180 -10.45 1.48 0.15
C PRO A 180 -9.00 1.09 -0.15
N MET A 181 -8.67 -0.21 -0.17
CA MET A 181 -7.32 -0.71 -0.47
C MET A 181 -7.18 -1.18 -1.93
N GLN A 182 -8.25 -1.18 -2.72
CA GLN A 182 -8.17 -1.49 -4.15
C GLN A 182 -7.44 -0.39 -4.90
N THR A 183 -6.79 -0.76 -6.02
CA THR A 183 -5.96 0.14 -6.81
C THR A 183 -6.48 0.30 -8.23
N VAL A 184 -5.92 1.27 -8.95
CA VAL A 184 -6.17 1.46 -10.37
C VAL A 184 -5.23 0.59 -11.22
N PHE A 185 -5.75 0.19 -12.38
CA PHE A 185 -4.99 -0.45 -13.45
C PHE A 185 -5.55 0.04 -14.78
N PHE A 186 -4.78 0.86 -15.50
CA PHE A 186 -5.11 1.32 -16.85
C PHE A 186 -4.00 0.91 -17.80
N ALA A 187 -4.36 0.43 -18.99
CA ALA A 187 -3.40 -0.02 -19.99
C ALA A 187 -3.83 0.40 -21.39
N MET A 188 -2.86 0.79 -22.22
CA MET A 188 -3.06 1.06 -23.65
C MET A 188 -1.80 0.70 -24.44
N GLY A 189 -1.97 0.43 -25.73
CA GLY A 189 -0.83 0.17 -26.63
C GLY A 189 -1.16 -0.86 -27.71
N PRO A 190 -0.20 -1.14 -28.60
CA PRO A 190 -0.38 -2.07 -29.73
C PRO A 190 -0.65 -3.51 -29.28
N SER A 191 -0.24 -3.90 -28.08
CA SER A 191 -0.47 -5.24 -27.53
C SER A 191 -1.71 -5.33 -26.63
N ILE A 192 -2.42 -4.22 -26.39
CA ILE A 192 -3.52 -4.13 -25.44
C ILE A 192 -4.86 -3.95 -26.16
N LYS A 193 -5.85 -4.77 -25.81
CA LYS A 193 -7.19 -4.70 -26.39
C LYS A 193 -7.89 -3.39 -25.99
N LYS A 194 -8.40 -2.65 -26.98
CA LYS A 194 -9.08 -1.37 -26.77
C LYS A 194 -10.53 -1.54 -26.30
N GLY A 195 -10.99 -0.61 -25.46
CA GLY A 195 -12.40 -0.48 -25.06
C GLY A 195 -12.92 -1.62 -24.19
N VAL A 196 -12.04 -2.25 -23.40
CA VAL A 196 -12.40 -3.37 -22.52
C VAL A 196 -12.19 -3.00 -21.06
N VAL A 197 -13.16 -3.38 -20.23
CA VAL A 197 -13.05 -3.37 -18.77
C VAL A 197 -13.01 -4.83 -18.31
N LEU A 198 -11.97 -5.19 -17.57
CA LEU A 198 -11.79 -6.55 -17.04
C LEU A 198 -12.21 -6.62 -15.57
N PRO A 199 -12.53 -7.82 -15.05
CA PRO A 199 -12.63 -8.05 -13.61
C PRO A 199 -11.32 -7.70 -12.89
N ALA A 200 -11.42 -7.41 -11.59
CA ALA A 200 -10.24 -7.17 -10.76
C ALA A 200 -9.30 -8.39 -10.74
N VAL A 201 -8.00 -8.12 -10.78
CA VAL A 201 -6.92 -9.10 -10.68
C VAL A 201 -5.96 -8.69 -9.57
N GLN A 202 -5.18 -9.64 -9.05
CA GLN A 202 -4.14 -9.31 -8.07
C GLN A 202 -2.88 -8.78 -8.78
N ASN A 203 -2.22 -7.79 -8.18
CA ASN A 203 -1.03 -7.17 -8.77
C ASN A 203 0.16 -8.13 -8.95
N ILE A 204 0.17 -9.29 -8.29
CA ILE A 204 1.16 -10.35 -8.52
C ILE A 204 1.12 -10.88 -9.96
N GLU A 205 -0.01 -10.75 -10.65
CA GLU A 205 -0.14 -11.11 -12.06
C GLU A 205 0.51 -10.10 -13.00
N TYR A 206 0.83 -8.90 -12.52
CA TYR A 206 1.36 -7.81 -13.35
C TYR A 206 2.67 -8.17 -14.01
N LEU A 207 3.60 -8.81 -13.28
CA LEU A 207 4.90 -9.17 -13.83
C LEU A 207 4.77 -10.18 -14.99
N ASN A 208 3.80 -11.08 -14.93
CA ASN A 208 3.54 -12.07 -15.97
C ASN A 208 3.09 -11.43 -17.30
N LEU A 209 2.66 -10.17 -17.30
CA LEU A 209 2.30 -9.44 -18.53
C LEU A 209 3.52 -8.97 -19.34
N TRP A 210 4.70 -8.93 -18.73
CA TRP A 210 5.90 -8.29 -19.30
C TRP A 210 7.05 -9.25 -19.57
N ILE A 211 6.86 -10.53 -19.29
CA ILE A 211 7.80 -11.63 -19.57
C ILE A 211 7.31 -12.37 -20.81
#